data_AF-A0A1H0HWU7-F1
#
_entry.id   AF-A0A1H0HWU7-F1
#
_cell.length_a   1.000
_cell.length_b   1.000
_cell.length_c   1.000
_cell.angle_alpha   90.00
_cell.angle_beta   90.00
_cell.angle_gamma   90.00
#
_symmetry.space_group_name_H-M   'P 1'
#
loop_
_entity.id
_entity.type
_entity.pdbx_description
1 polymer ?
#
loop_
_entity_poly.entity_id
_entity_poly.type
_entity_poly.pdbx_seq_one_letter_code
_entity_poly.pdbx_strand_id
1 'polypeptide(L)' 'MGTFIFGTLGGLMLAGCAAIYAKQALIREAESRTDGHF' A
#
# COMPACT_ATOMS: atom_id res chain seq x y z
N MET A 1 -26.54 10.78 -1.22
CA MET A 1 -26.18 9.35 -1.08
C MET A 1 -25.03 8.94 -1.99
N GLY A 2 -25.05 9.27 -3.29
CA GLY A 2 -23.96 8.93 -4.22
C GLY A 2 -22.58 9.52 -3.87
N THR A 3 -22.50 10.79 -3.47
CA THR A 3 -21.23 11.46 -3.10
C THR A 3 -20.51 10.81 -1.92
N PHE A 4 -21.27 10.31 -0.93
CA PHE A 4 -20.73 9.57 0.21
C PHE A 4 -20.07 8.25 -0.25
N ILE A 5 -20.76 7.48 -1.10
CA ILE A 5 -20.26 6.21 -1.63
C ILE A 5 -18.98 6.43 -2.44
N PHE A 6 -18.96 7.42 -3.34
CA PHE A 6 -17.76 7.75 -4.11
C PHE A 6 -16.60 8.22 -3.23
N GLY A 7 -16.88 9.00 -2.18
CA GLY A 7 -15.87 9.42 -1.21
C GLY A 7 -15.27 8.23 -0.45
N THR A 8 -16.10 7.31 0.04
CA THR A 8 -15.64 6.11 0.75
C THR A 8 -14.85 5.17 -0.16
N LEU A 9 -15.31 4.94 -1.40
CA LEU A 9 -14.59 4.11 -2.37
C LEU A 9 -13.24 4.73 -2.76
N GLY A 10 -13.19 6.04 -2.99
CA GLY A 10 -11.93 6.75 -3.26
C GLY A 10 -10.95 6.67 -2.08
N GLY A 11 -11.45 6.87 -0.86
CA GLY A 11 -10.64 6.74 0.36
C GLY A 11 -10.09 5.32 0.55
N LEU A 12 -10.91 4.30 0.32
CA LEU A 12 -10.48 2.90 0.41
C LEU A 12 -9.42 2.57 -0.65
N MET A 13 -9.58 3.08 -1.87
CA MET A 13 -8.62 2.87 -2.95
C MET A 13 -7.25 3.48 -2.61
N LEU A 14 -7.23 4.71 -2.09
CA LEU A 14 -5.99 5.38 -1.67
C LEU A 14 -5.31 4.65 -0.51
N ALA A 15 -6.08 4.23 0.49
CA ALA A 15 -5.55 3.46 1.62
C ALA A 15 -4.97 2.10 1.16
N GLY A 16 -5.64 1.42 0.24
CA GLY A 16 -5.15 0.18 -0.38
C GLY A 16 -3.84 0.38 -1.15
N CYS A 17 -3.76 1.42 -1.97
CA CYS A 17 -2.53 1.77 -2.70
C CYS A 17 -1.37 2.09 -1.75
N ALA A 18 -1.63 2.86 -0.68
CA ALA A 18 -0.62 3.19 0.32
C ALA A 18 -0.10 1.94 1.04
N ALA A 19 -0.99 1.00 1.40
CA ALA A 19 -0.62 -0.26 2.04
C ALA A 19 0.25 -1.15 1.13
N ILE A 20 -0.09 -1.23 -0.17
CA ILE A 20 0.71 -1.96 -1.16
C ILE A 20 2.10 -1.35 -1.29
N TYR A 21 2.19 -0.02 -1.38
CA TYR A 21 3.47 0.67 -1.50
C TYR A 21 4.33 0.49 -0.24
N ALA A 22 3.74 0.63 0.95
CA ALA A 22 4.42 0.40 2.21
C ALA A 22 4.97 -1.03 2.31
N LYS A 23 4.19 -2.03 1.88
CA LYS A 23 4.64 -3.42 1.83
C LYS A 23 5.82 -3.60 0.88
N GLN A 24 5.76 -3.01 -0.32
CA GLN A 24 6.85 -3.09 -1.28
C GLN A 24 8.12 -2.38 -0.79
N ALA A 25 7.99 -1.23 -0.13
CA ALA A 25 9.11 -0.53 0.47
C ALA A 25 9.78 -1.37 1.57
N LEU A 26 8.98 -2.03 2.41
CA LEU A 26 9.51 -2.93 3.45
C LEU A 26 10.20 -4.16 2.86
N ILE A 27 9.65 -4.77 1.81
CA ILE A 27 10.29 -5.90 1.13
C ILE A 27 11.61 -5.47 0.50
N ARG A 28 11.64 -4.33 -0.20
CA ARG A 28 12.84 -3.81 -0.82
C ARG A 28 13.93 -3.44 0.20
N GLU A 29 13.53 -2.90 1.35
CA GLU A 29 14.45 -2.63 2.47
C GLU A 29 14.93 -3.92 3.15
N ALA A 30 14.07 -4.95 3.22
CA ALA A 30 14.50 -6.26 3.70
C ALA A 30 15.51 -6.89 2.73
N GLU A 31 15.22 -6.89 1.43
CA GLU A 31 16.13 -7.38 0.39
C GLU A 31 17.47 -6.64 0.38
N SER A 32 17.47 -5.31 0.57
CA SER A 32 18.71 -4.52 0.61
C SER A 32 19.56 -4.80 1.84
N ARG A 33 18.94 -5.21 2.96
CA ARG A 33 19.64 -5.57 4.20
C ARG A 33 20.05 -7.03 4.28
N THR A 34 19.33 -7.92 3.61
CA THR A 34 19.61 -9.36 3.62
C THR A 34 20.27 -9.86 2.34
N ASP A 35 20.62 -8.96 1.43
CA ASP A 35 21.23 -9.26 0.12
C ASP A 35 20.41 -10.28 -0.70
N GLY A 36 19.09 -10.26 -0.53
CA GLY A 36 18.17 -11.20 -1.18
C GLY A 36 18.13 -12.61 -0.59
N HIS A 37 18.74 -12.86 0.57
CA HIS A 37 18.56 -14.11 1.31
C HIS A 37 17.49 -13.95 2.40
N PHE A 38 16.45 -14.78 2.33
CA PHE A 38 15.49 -15.01 3.40
C PHE A 38 15.99 -16.08 4.36
#